data_AF-A0A9D8TS79-F1
#
_entry.id   AF-A0A9D8TS79-F1
#
_cell.length_a   1.000
_cell.length_b   1.000
_cell.length_c   1.000
_cell.angle_alpha   90.00
_cell.angle_beta   90.00
_cell.angle_gamma   90.00
#
_symmetry.space_group_name_H-M   'P 1'
#
loop_
_entity.id
_entity.type
_entity.pdbx_description
1 polymer ?
#
loop_
_entity_poly.entity_id
_entity_poly.type
_entity_poly.pdbx_seq_one_letter_code
_entity_poly.pdbx_strand_id
1 'polypeptide(L)' 'ANAFLLHMVRNIVGSLLEVGYGHQPVGWMAEVFEGRDRTKAGPTAQPDGLYLVDVTYPDEFAIPKNTNLGPFLLL' A
#
# COMPACT_ATOMS: atom_id res chain seq x y z
N ALA A 1 2.62 4.41 8.56
CA ALA A 1 1.73 5.53 8.24
C ALA A 1 0.72 5.70 9.37
N ASN A 2 0.22 6.91 9.63
CA ASN A 2 -0.74 7.19 10.71
C ASN A 2 -2.21 7.19 10.25
N ALA A 3 -2.47 7.51 8.98
CA ALA A 3 -3.76 7.42 8.33
C ALA A 3 -3.59 7.23 6.82
N PHE A 4 -4.65 6.82 6.13
CA PHE A 4 -4.66 6.62 4.67
C PHE A 4 -5.88 7.31 4.04
N LEU A 5 -5.69 7.90 2.86
CA LEU A 5 -6.79 8.38 2.02
C LEU A 5 -7.51 7.20 1.35
N LEU A 6 -8.74 7.44 0.87
CA LEU A 6 -9.49 6.46 0.11
C LEU A 6 -8.65 5.94 -1.08
N HIS A 7 -8.54 4.62 -1.18
CA HIS A 7 -7.74 3.89 -2.19
C HIS A 7 -6.22 4.16 -2.19
N MET A 8 -5.67 4.90 -1.23
CA MET A 8 -4.25 5.31 -1.23
C MET A 8 -3.30 4.13 -1.44
N VAL A 9 -3.41 3.08 -0.61
CA VAL A 9 -2.53 1.90 -0.70
C VAL A 9 -2.66 1.21 -2.06
N ARG A 10 -3.89 0.98 -2.53
CA ARG A 10 -4.14 0.32 -3.82
C ARG A 10 -3.69 1.14 -5.03
N ASN A 11 -3.73 2.48 -4.94
CA ASN A 11 -3.21 3.37 -5.97
C ASN A 11 -1.68 3.33 -6.04
N ILE A 12 -1.02 3.32 -4.88
CA ILE A 12 0.44 3.20 -4.80
C ILE A 12 0.87 1.84 -5.36
N VAL A 13 0.27 0.75 -4.88
CA VAL A 13 0.57 -0.61 -5.35
C VAL A 13 0.33 -0.72 -6.85
N GLY A 14 -0.78 -0.20 -7.37
CA GLY A 14 -1.07 -0.23 -8.79
C GLY A 14 -0.02 0.49 -9.65
N SER A 15 0.51 1.62 -9.18
CA SER A 15 1.61 2.32 -9.88
C SER A 15 2.93 1.53 -9.78
N LEU A 16 3.21 0.93 -8.63
CA LEU A 16 4.39 0.08 -8.46
C LEU A 16 4.34 -1.20 -9.31
N LEU A 17 3.15 -1.73 -9.59
CA LEU A 17 2.98 -2.86 -10.50
C LEU A 17 3.37 -2.50 -11.94
N GLU A 18 3.00 -1.31 -12.44
CA GLU A 18 3.43 -0.85 -13.77
C GLU A 18 4.96 -0.76 -13.88
N VAL A 19 5.64 -0.34 -12.79
CA VAL A 19 7.11 -0.36 -12.71
C VAL A 19 7.64 -1.79 -12.66
N GLY A 20 7.07 -2.65 -11.81
CA GLY A 20 7.50 -4.04 -11.64
C GLY A 20 7.34 -4.91 -12.89
N TYR A 21 6.32 -4.63 -13.71
CA TYR A 21 6.12 -5.27 -15.01
C TYR A 21 6.98 -4.66 -16.14
N GLY A 22 7.68 -3.56 -15.87
CA GLY A 22 8.53 -2.89 -16.86
C GLY A 22 7.77 -2.00 -17.85
N HIS A 23 6.50 -1.70 -17.61
CA HIS A 23 5.72 -0.77 -18.43
C HIS A 23 6.14 0.69 -18.19
N GLN A 24 6.67 0.99 -17.01
CA GLN A 24 7.18 2.30 -16.63
C GLN A 24 8.59 2.18 -16.03
N PRO A 25 9.48 3.17 -16.24
CA PRO A 25 10.80 3.16 -15.63
C PRO A 25 10.72 3.39 -14.12
N VAL A 26 11.74 2.97 -13.37
CA VAL A 26 11.80 3.12 -11.91
C VAL A 26 11.63 4.59 -11.45
N GLY A 27 12.17 5.54 -12.21
CA GLY A 27 12.05 6.97 -11.91
C GLY A 27 10.63 7.54 -12.04
N TRP A 28 9.75 6.88 -12.79
CA TRP A 28 8.39 7.36 -13.06
C TRP A 28 7.54 7.53 -11.80
N MET A 29 7.73 6.67 -10.78
CA MET A 29 6.97 6.78 -9.54
C MET A 29 7.24 8.11 -8.81
N ALA A 30 8.47 8.63 -8.90
CA ALA A 30 8.82 9.94 -8.35
C ALA A 30 8.10 11.06 -9.13
N GLU A 31 8.05 10.97 -10.45
CA GLU A 31 7.33 11.93 -11.30
C GLU A 31 5.83 11.94 -11.00
N VAL A 32 5.22 10.77 -10.82
CA VAL A 32 3.80 10.64 -10.42
C VAL A 32 3.54 11.30 -9.06
N PHE A 33 4.42 11.07 -8.09
CA PHE A 33 4.30 11.64 -6.74
C PHE A 33 4.42 13.17 -6.76
N GLU A 34 5.46 13.71 -7.39
CA GLU A 34 5.69 15.15 -7.50
C GLU A 34 4.61 15.84 -8.35
N GLY A 35 4.08 15.14 -9.36
CA GLY A 35 3.05 15.65 -10.25
C GLY A 35 1.69 15.88 -9.59
N ARG A 36 1.42 15.26 -8.42
CA ARG A 36 0.18 15.39 -7.64
C ARG A 36 -1.11 15.20 -8.46
N ASP A 37 -1.03 14.40 -9.51
CA ASP A 37 -2.11 14.21 -10.47
C ASP A 37 -2.44 12.71 -10.59
N ARG A 38 -3.60 12.33 -10.06
CA ARG A 38 -4.05 10.93 -10.04
C ARG A 38 -4.22 10.35 -11.44
N THR A 39 -4.50 11.17 -12.45
CA THR A 39 -4.69 10.68 -13.83
C THR A 39 -3.39 10.16 -14.44
N LYS A 40 -2.24 10.56 -13.89
CA LYS A 40 -0.91 10.10 -14.31
C LYS A 40 -0.42 8.86 -13.56
N ALA A 41 -1.09 8.49 -12.47
CA ALA A 41 -0.73 7.30 -11.69
C ALA A 41 -1.31 6.02 -12.31
N GLY A 42 -0.75 4.87 -11.92
CA GLY A 42 -1.22 3.57 -12.40
C GLY A 42 -2.68 3.26 -12.06
N PRO A 43 -3.25 2.19 -12.65
CA PRO A 43 -4.59 1.73 -12.33
C PRO A 43 -4.68 1.36 -10.85
N THR A 44 -5.86 1.52 -10.22
CA THR A 44 -6.05 1.07 -8.83
C THR A 44 -5.92 -0.45 -8.78
N ALA A 45 -5.01 -0.98 -7.95
CA ALA A 45 -4.83 -2.42 -7.80
C ALA A 45 -6.14 -3.12 -7.36
N GLN A 46 -6.29 -4.40 -7.65
CA GLN A 46 -7.46 -5.19 -7.21
C GLN A 46 -7.56 -5.21 -5.67
N PRO A 47 -8.78 -5.26 -5.10
CA PRO A 47 -8.98 -5.17 -3.66
C PRO A 47 -8.67 -6.47 -2.90
N ASP A 48 -8.75 -7.61 -3.57
CA ASP A 48 -8.60 -8.96 -3.00
C ASP A 48 -7.19 -9.25 -2.46
N GLY A 49 -6.16 -8.59 -2.98
CA GLY A 49 -4.78 -8.71 -2.51
C GLY A 49 -4.42 -7.84 -1.29
N LEU A 50 -5.32 -6.98 -0.80
CA LEU A 50 -5.04 -6.06 0.30
C LEU A 50 -5.58 -6.58 1.65
N TYR A 51 -4.69 -6.74 2.63
CA TYR A 51 -5.02 -7.18 3.99
C TYR A 51 -4.56 -6.16 5.03
N LEU A 52 -5.43 -5.83 5.99
CA LEU A 52 -5.04 -5.10 7.20
C LEU A 52 -4.44 -6.12 8.19
N VAL A 53 -3.13 -5.98 8.44
CA VAL A 53 -2.38 -6.97 9.22
C VAL A 53 -2.24 -6.61 10.71
N ASP A 54 -2.20 -5.32 11.02
CA ASP A 54 -2.00 -4.83 12.38
C ASP A 54 -2.52 -3.40 12.57
N VAL A 55 -2.85 -3.06 13.81
CA VAL A 55 -3.23 -1.72 14.25
C VAL A 55 -2.59 -1.44 15.60
N THR A 56 -1.78 -0.37 15.67
CA THR A 56 -1.09 0.02 16.91
C THR A 56 -1.99 0.88 17.80
N TYR A 57 -2.12 0.49 19.07
CA TYR A 57 -2.77 1.25 20.14
C TYR A 57 -1.76 1.55 21.27
N PRO A 58 -1.98 2.60 22.08
CA PRO A 58 -1.15 2.85 23.27
C PRO A 58 -1.11 1.65 24.23
N ASP A 59 0.06 1.42 24.85
CA ASP A 59 0.30 0.22 25.66
C ASP A 59 -0.59 0.15 26.93
N GLU A 60 -1.07 1.29 27.43
CA GLU A 60 -1.99 1.38 28.57
C GLU A 60 -3.31 0.61 28.38
N PHE A 61 -3.71 0.38 27.13
CA PHE A 61 -4.90 -0.39 26.80
C PHE A 61 -4.69 -1.91 26.82
N ALA A 62 -3.43 -2.37 26.95
CA ALA A 62 -3.07 -3.78 27.02
C ALA A 62 -3.71 -4.66 25.92
N ILE A 63 -3.85 -4.11 24.70
CA ILE A 63 -4.43 -4.84 23.57
C ILE A 63 -3.52 -6.02 23.20
N PRO A 64 -4.05 -7.25 23.07
CA PRO A 64 -3.26 -8.40 22.63
C PRO A 64 -2.61 -8.12 21.27
N LYS A 65 -1.29 -8.22 21.23
CA LYS A 65 -0.52 -8.01 19.99
C LYS A 65 -0.57 -9.29 19.16
N ASN A 66 -0.89 -9.15 17.88
CA ASN A 66 -0.84 -10.28 16.97
C ASN A 66 0.63 -10.57 16.61
N THR A 67 1.14 -11.73 17.02
CA THR A 67 2.52 -12.14 16.70
C THR A 67 2.64 -12.76 15.31
N ASN A 68 1.53 -12.99 14.60
CA ASN A 68 1.50 -13.50 13.23
C ASN A 68 0.87 -12.45 12.30
N LEU A 69 1.71 -11.66 11.65
CA LEU A 69 1.32 -10.49 10.84
C LEU A 69 0.93 -10.84 9.40
N GLY A 70 0.79 -12.12 9.04
CA GLY A 70 0.56 -12.54 7.66
C GLY A 70 -0.79 -13.21 7.43
N PRO A 71 -1.43 -13.04 6.25
CA PRO A 71 -2.31 -14.09 5.73
C PRO A 71 -1.50 -15.39 5.62
N PHE A 72 -2.18 -16.54 5.67
CA PHE A 72 -1.72 -17.93 5.85
C PHE A 72 -0.36 -18.40 5.28
N LEU A 73 0.36 -17.62 4.46
CA LEU A 73 1.56 -18.00 3.70
C LEU A 73 2.81 -17.09 3.90
N LEU A 74 2.79 -16.07 4.76
CA LEU A 74 3.98 -15.20 4.98
C LEU A 74 4.92 -15.67 6.11
N LEU A 75 4.98 -16.98 6.40
CA LEU A 75 5.91 -17.57 7.37
C LEU A 75 7.29 -17.84 6.74
#